data_AF-A0A2V1DFV8-F1
#
_entry.id   AF-A0A2V1DFV8-F1
#
_cell.length_a   1.000
_cell.length_b   1.000
_cell.length_c   1.000
_cell.angle_alpha   90.00
_cell.angle_beta   90.00
_cell.angle_gamma   90.00
#
_symmetry.space_group_name_H-M   'P 1'
#
loop_
_entity.id
_entity.type
_entity.pdbx_description
1 polymer ?
#
loop_
_entity_poly.entity_id
_entity_poly.type
_entity_poly.pdbx_seq_one_letter_code
_entity_poly.pdbx_strand_id
1 'polypeptide(L)'
;MIVFGMSRRMFPLFESRWALILSAATWICTVLRLPFSLFRVSLPTPSGRNNIFLLHHSFIQWNQPCASASSLIYLAYAFTDLKRAGMINRRWSTIVALGEVWLLLFGPGATFAVGWLWREETLLFSRHKAAIINK
;
A
#
# COMPACT_ATOMS: atom_id res chain seq x y z
N MET A 1 -28.78 -20.52 21.59
CA MET A 1 -28.55 -20.64 20.13
C MET A 1 -27.21 -19.99 19.82
N ILE A 2 -26.43 -20.62 18.94
CA ILE A 2 -24.98 -20.81 19.04
C ILE A 2 -24.14 -19.52 18.93
N VAL A 3 -23.13 -19.46 19.79
CA VAL A 3 -22.04 -18.49 19.89
C VAL A 3 -21.27 -18.38 18.56
N PHE A 4 -21.21 -17.18 18.00
CA PHE A 4 -20.11 -16.73 17.13
C PHE A 4 -19.58 -15.41 17.68
N GLY A 5 -19.02 -15.48 18.89
CA GLY A 5 -18.13 -14.47 19.47
C GLY A 5 -16.76 -14.54 18.81
N MET A 6 -16.70 -14.39 17.49
CA MET A 6 -15.43 -14.34 16.76
C MET A 6 -15.07 -12.86 16.59
N SER A 7 -14.02 -12.47 17.31
CA SER A 7 -13.49 -11.12 17.43
C SER A 7 -13.39 -10.39 16.09
N ARG A 8 -14.20 -9.33 15.91
CA ARG A 8 -14.14 -8.37 14.78
C ARG A 8 -12.77 -7.66 14.61
N ARG A 9 -11.74 -8.00 15.39
CA ARG A 9 -10.46 -7.28 15.47
C ARG A 9 -9.26 -8.02 14.86
N MET A 10 -9.40 -9.28 14.45
CA MET A 10 -8.30 -10.08 13.87
C MET A 10 -8.46 -10.35 12.36
N PHE A 11 -9.65 -10.08 11.83
CA PHE A 11 -10.00 -10.24 10.41
C PHE A 11 -9.18 -9.37 9.43
N PRO A 12 -8.87 -8.07 9.70
CA PRO A 12 -8.18 -7.24 8.71
C PRO A 12 -6.68 -7.59 8.53
N LEU A 13 -6.05 -8.18 9.54
CA LEU A 13 -4.65 -8.62 9.48
C LEU A 13 -4.44 -9.87 8.61
N PHE A 14 -5.44 -10.77 8.55
CA PHE A 14 -5.36 -11.98 7.72
C PHE A 14 -5.57 -11.65 6.24
N GLU A 15 -6.60 -10.86 5.94
CA GLU A 15 -6.93 -10.42 4.58
C GLU A 15 -5.82 -9.56 3.97
N SER A 16 -5.17 -8.69 4.75
CA SER A 16 -4.07 -7.85 4.28
C SER A 16 -2.82 -8.64 3.87
N ARG A 17 -2.56 -9.79 4.50
CA ARG A 17 -1.43 -10.66 4.14
C ARG A 17 -1.63 -11.32 2.78
N TRP A 18 -2.84 -11.76 2.44
CA TRP A 18 -3.14 -12.29 1.12
C TRP A 18 -3.11 -11.20 0.05
N ALA A 19 -3.63 -10.01 0.37
CA ALA A 19 -3.53 -8.85 -0.53
C ALA A 19 -2.07 -8.48 -0.84
N LEU A 20 -1.17 -8.57 0.15
CA LEU A 20 0.27 -8.37 -0.05
C LEU A 20 0.85 -9.41 -1.02
N ILE A 21 0.60 -10.70 -0.78
CA ILE A 21 1.14 -11.79 -1.61
C ILE A 21 0.63 -11.66 -3.05
N LEU A 22 -0.68 -11.46 -3.23
CA LEU A 22 -1.29 -11.33 -4.56
C LEU A 22 -0.79 -10.08 -5.28
N SER A 23 -0.66 -8.93 -4.58
CA SER A 23 -0.14 -7.72 -5.19
C SER A 23 1.33 -7.86 -5.60
N ALA A 24 2.17 -8.43 -4.74
CA ALA A 24 3.58 -8.65 -5.03
C ALA A 24 3.77 -9.65 -6.18
N ALA A 25 3.01 -10.76 -6.17
CA ALA A 25 3.03 -11.73 -7.25
C ALA A 25 2.59 -11.11 -8.58
N THR A 26 1.52 -10.31 -8.56
CA THR A 26 1.04 -9.61 -9.76
C THR A 26 2.10 -8.65 -10.30
N TRP A 27 2.75 -7.86 -9.42
CA TRP A 27 3.84 -6.95 -9.80
C TRP A 27 5.03 -7.70 -10.39
N ILE A 28 5.53 -8.72 -9.72
CA ILE A 28 6.66 -9.54 -10.19
C ILE A 28 6.30 -10.20 -11.53
N CYS A 29 5.08 -10.73 -11.67
CA CYS A 29 4.61 -11.31 -12.93
C CYS A 29 4.51 -10.27 -14.05
N THR A 30 4.12 -9.03 -13.75
CA THR A 30 4.09 -7.95 -14.76
C THR A 30 5.52 -7.57 -15.15
N VAL A 31 6.42 -7.34 -14.20
CA VAL A 31 7.82 -7.00 -14.47
C VAL A 31 8.51 -8.09 -15.30
N LEU A 32 8.31 -9.37 -14.96
CA LEU A 32 8.96 -10.48 -15.66
C LEU A 32 8.39 -10.75 -17.05
N ARG A 33 7.14 -10.38 -17.33
CA ARG A 33 6.49 -10.60 -18.63
C ARG A 33 6.59 -9.41 -19.57
N LEU A 34 7.02 -8.24 -19.09
CA LEU A 34 7.13 -7.03 -19.91
C LEU A 34 8.54 -6.87 -20.50
N PRO A 35 8.69 -6.86 -21.84
CA PRO A 35 9.96 -6.56 -22.50
C PRO A 35 10.29 -5.05 -22.55
N PHE A 36 9.49 -4.19 -21.90
CA PHE A 36 9.60 -2.73 -21.96
C PHE A 36 9.65 -2.08 -20.57
N SER A 37 10.23 -0.87 -20.49
CA SER A 37 10.28 -0.09 -19.24
C SER A 37 8.88 0.27 -18.72
N LEU A 38 8.63 0.04 -17.43
CA LEU A 38 7.35 0.29 -16.73
C LEU A 38 6.84 1.73 -16.88
N PHE A 39 7.77 2.68 -16.98
CA PHE A 39 7.43 4.09 -17.15
C PHE A 39 6.79 4.37 -18.52
N ARG A 40 7.19 3.62 -19.56
CA ARG A 40 6.66 3.78 -20.92
C ARG A 40 5.24 3.22 -21.06
N VAL A 41 4.85 2.25 -20.22
CA VAL A 41 3.48 1.73 -20.14
C VAL A 41 2.52 2.75 -19.52
N SER A 42 3.02 3.53 -18.56
CA SER A 42 2.21 4.53 -17.82
C SER A 42 2.14 5.88 -18.54
N LEU A 43 3.00 6.12 -19.53
CA LEU A 43 2.99 7.35 -20.32
C LEU A 43 1.96 7.26 -21.45
N PRO A 44 1.08 8.27 -21.59
CA PRO A 44 0.10 8.29 -22.67
C PRO A 44 0.83 8.36 -24.01
N THR A 45 0.52 7.43 -24.91
CA THR A 45 0.93 7.59 -26.31
C THR A 45 0.06 8.68 -26.94
N PRO A 46 0.64 9.77 -27.49
CA PRO A 46 -0.13 10.81 -28.15
C PRO A 46 -0.71 10.22 -29.44
N SER A 47 -1.95 9.74 -29.37
CA SER A 47 -2.65 9.13 -30.50
C SER A 47 -3.77 10.05 -30.98
N GLY A 48 -3.76 10.31 -32.29
CA GLY A 48 -4.75 11.13 -32.97
C GLY A 48 -6.17 10.63 -32.71
N ARG A 49 -6.94 11.51 -32.09
CA ARG A 49 -8.40 11.57 -31.97
C ARG A 49 -9.21 10.69 -32.94
N ASN A 50 -9.87 9.62 -32.43
CA ASN A 50 -11.20 9.12 -32.85
C ASN A 50 -11.70 7.76 -32.29
N ASN A 51 -10.97 7.00 -31.45
CA ASN A 51 -11.48 5.69 -30.95
C ASN A 51 -11.78 5.66 -29.43
N ILE A 52 -12.99 5.26 -29.03
CA ILE A 52 -13.43 5.15 -27.61
C ILE A 52 -12.51 4.22 -26.79
N PHE A 53 -11.99 3.16 -27.42
CA PHE A 53 -11.04 2.25 -26.79
C PHE A 53 -9.69 2.92 -26.47
N LEU A 54 -9.22 3.85 -27.32
CA LEU A 54 -8.00 4.62 -27.06
C LEU A 54 -8.20 5.61 -25.90
N LEU A 55 -9.37 6.25 -25.82
CA LEU A 55 -9.72 7.12 -24.70
C LEU A 55 -9.75 6.36 -23.36
N HIS A 56 -10.32 5.15 -23.35
CA HIS A 56 -10.33 4.29 -22.15
C HIS A 56 -8.92 3.86 -21.73
N HIS A 57 -8.08 3.49 -22.70
CA HIS A 57 -6.70 3.09 -22.42
C HIS A 57 -5.89 4.25 -21.81
N SER A 58 -5.97 5.45 -22.39
CA SER A 58 -5.30 6.63 -21.85
C SER A 58 -5.82 7.05 -20.48
N PHE A 59 -7.11 6.89 -20.19
CA PHE A 59 -7.67 7.15 -18.86
C PHE A 59 -7.10 6.20 -17.80
N ILE A 60 -7.05 4.90 -18.10
CA ILE A 60 -6.50 3.89 -17.17
C ILE A 60 -5.00 4.14 -16.93
N GLN A 61 -4.25 4.50 -17.97
CA GLN A 61 -2.83 4.84 -17.88
C GLN A 61 -2.56 6.01 -16.92
N TRP A 62 -3.42 7.03 -16.89
CA TRP A 62 -3.31 8.15 -15.95
C TRP A 62 -3.84 7.82 -14.56
N ASN A 63 -4.94 7.07 -14.48
CA ASN A 63 -5.59 6.78 -13.20
C ASN A 63 -4.72 5.89 -12.31
N GLN A 64 -4.02 4.91 -12.89
CA GLN A 64 -3.20 3.95 -12.13
C GLN A 64 -2.07 4.61 -11.30
N PRO A 65 -1.18 5.45 -11.86
CA PRO A 65 -0.14 6.14 -11.09
C PRO A 65 -0.73 7.18 -10.14
N CYS A 66 -1.79 7.90 -10.52
CA CYS A 66 -2.45 8.88 -9.64
C CYS A 66 -3.06 8.21 -8.41
N ALA A 67 -3.78 7.10 -8.59
CA ALA A 67 -4.37 6.34 -7.49
C ALA A 67 -3.28 5.75 -6.58
N SER A 68 -2.19 5.24 -7.16
CA SER A 68 -1.05 4.71 -6.41
C SER A 68 -0.30 5.81 -5.62
N ALA A 69 -0.11 6.99 -6.21
CA ALA A 69 0.50 8.12 -5.53
C ALA A 69 -0.40 8.63 -4.39
N SER A 70 -1.71 8.75 -4.64
CA SER A 70 -2.67 9.17 -3.61
C SER A 70 -2.70 8.21 -2.42
N SER A 71 -2.63 6.90 -2.65
CA SER A 71 -2.62 5.91 -1.57
C SER A 71 -1.32 5.95 -0.76
N LEU A 72 -0.16 6.11 -1.41
CA LEU A 72 1.12 6.27 -0.72
C LEU A 72 1.20 7.58 0.09
N ILE A 73 0.66 8.68 -0.44
CA ILE A 73 0.54 9.94 0.29
C ILE A 73 -0.37 9.77 1.52
N TYR A 74 -1.51 9.11 1.37
CA TYR A 74 -2.40 8.81 2.50
C TYR A 74 -1.68 7.97 3.57
N LEU A 75 -0.90 6.98 3.15
CA LEU A 75 -0.11 6.17 4.08
C LEU A 75 0.94 7.01 4.82
N ALA A 76 1.63 7.93 4.13
CA ALA A 76 2.57 8.85 4.76
C ALA A 76 1.88 9.77 5.78
N TYR A 77 0.68 10.27 5.49
CA TYR A 77 -0.12 11.01 6.48
C TYR A 77 -0.43 10.17 7.71
N ALA A 78 -0.81 8.90 7.53
CA ALA A 78 -1.08 7.99 8.64
C ALA A 78 0.17 7.72 9.51
N PHE A 79 1.35 7.58 8.90
CA PHE A 79 2.62 7.49 9.64
C PHE A 79 2.98 8.78 10.36
N THR A 80 2.61 9.94 9.80
CA THR A 80 2.80 11.24 10.45
C THR A 80 2.01 11.33 11.74
N ASP A 81 0.75 10.87 11.71
CA ASP A 81 -0.11 10.83 12.89
C ASP A 81 0.46 9.92 13.99
N LEU A 82 0.87 8.70 13.64
CA LEU A 82 1.52 7.77 14.58
C LEU A 82 2.80 8.34 15.20
N LYS A 83 3.57 9.10 14.41
CA LYS A 83 4.81 9.72 14.87
C LYS A 83 4.54 10.93 15.77
N ARG A 84 3.53 11.74 15.47
CA ARG A 84 3.07 12.83 16.34
C ARG A 84 2.53 12.31 17.68
N ALA A 85 1.90 11.14 17.67
CA ALA A 85 1.47 10.43 18.88
C ALA A 85 2.63 9.78 19.66
N GLY A 86 3.88 9.89 19.19
CA GLY A 86 5.05 9.30 19.85
C GLY A 86 5.13 7.78 19.76
N MET A 87 4.33 7.14 18.90
CA MET A 87 4.24 5.67 18.78
C MET A 87 5.36 5.10 17.91
N ILE A 88 6.00 5.92 17.05
CA ILE A 88 7.10 5.53 16.16
C ILE A 88 8.32 6.40 16.43
N ASN A 89 9.43 5.77 16.82
CA ASN A 89 10.70 6.46 17.13
C ASN A 89 11.71 6.42 15.96
N ARG A 90 11.30 5.97 14.77
CA ARG A 90 12.18 5.89 13.59
C ARG A 90 12.26 7.23 12.85
N ARG A 91 13.42 7.53 12.25
CA ARG A 91 13.62 8.72 11.41
C ARG A 91 12.77 8.62 10.14
N TRP A 92 12.30 9.77 9.65
CA TRP A 92 11.50 9.82 8.41
C TRP A 92 12.26 9.27 7.21
N SER A 93 13.55 9.58 7.12
CA SER A 93 14.43 9.06 6.07
C SER A 93 14.45 7.53 6.04
N THR A 94 14.44 6.86 7.19
CA THR A 94 14.39 5.39 7.25
C THR A 94 13.07 4.84 6.75
N ILE A 95 11.95 5.48 7.10
CA ILE A 95 10.61 5.06 6.66
C ILE A 95 10.48 5.21 5.15
N VAL A 96 10.92 6.36 4.62
CA VAL A 96 10.90 6.63 3.17
C VAL A 96 11.84 5.68 2.42
N ALA A 97 13.08 5.49 2.90
CA ALA A 97 14.03 4.58 2.26
C ALA A 97 13.53 3.14 2.22
N LEU A 98 12.92 2.65 3.30
CA LEU A 98 12.27 1.33 3.31
C LEU A 98 11.10 1.28 2.33
N GLY A 99 10.27 2.32 2.31
CA GLY A 99 9.15 2.45 1.37
C GLY A 99 9.60 2.37 -0.09
N GLU A 100 10.62 3.12 -0.47
CA GLU A 100 11.20 3.14 -1.83
C GLU A 100 11.77 1.77 -2.22
N VAL A 101 12.51 1.12 -1.31
CA VAL A 101 13.06 -0.23 -1.56
C VAL A 101 11.93 -1.24 -1.79
N TRP A 102 10.87 -1.20 -0.98
CA TRP A 102 9.70 -2.05 -1.15
C TRP A 102 8.93 -1.74 -2.42
N LEU A 103 8.81 -0.46 -2.78
CA LEU A 103 8.13 0.01 -3.98
C LEU A 103 8.80 -0.52 -5.24
N LEU A 104 10.13 -0.47 -5.29
CA LEU A 104 10.90 -0.98 -6.43
C LEU A 104 10.85 -2.51 -6.53
N LEU A 105 10.95 -3.22 -5.40
CA LEU A 105 11.00 -4.69 -5.39
C LEU A 105 9.64 -5.35 -5.61
N PHE A 106 8.58 -4.83 -4.96
CA PHE A 106 7.29 -5.50 -4.86
C PHE A 106 6.12 -4.68 -5.42
N GLY A 107 6.35 -3.42 -5.77
CA GLY A 107 5.36 -2.55 -6.37
C GLY A 107 4.53 -1.73 -5.37
N PRO A 108 3.68 -0.81 -5.88
CA PRO A 108 2.95 0.15 -5.06
C PRO A 108 1.90 -0.48 -4.16
N GLY A 109 1.17 -1.50 -4.64
CA GLY A 109 0.14 -2.18 -3.84
C GLY A 109 0.72 -2.96 -2.66
N ALA A 110 1.82 -3.69 -2.88
CA ALA A 110 2.52 -4.42 -1.83
C ALA A 110 3.12 -3.48 -0.79
N THR A 111 3.73 -2.38 -1.25
CA THR A 111 4.29 -1.34 -0.36
C THR A 111 3.22 -0.71 0.51
N PHE A 112 2.06 -0.39 -0.07
CA PHE A 112 0.92 0.11 0.69
C PHE A 112 0.43 -0.91 1.73
N ALA A 113 0.28 -2.18 1.34
CA ALA A 113 -0.19 -3.24 2.24
C ALA A 113 0.77 -3.48 3.42
N VAL A 114 2.09 -3.53 3.18
CA VAL A 114 3.10 -3.66 4.25
C VAL A 114 3.06 -2.45 5.18
N GLY A 115 3.01 -1.24 4.62
CA GLY A 115 2.93 -0.03 5.43
C GLY A 115 1.66 0.02 6.27
N TRP A 116 0.53 -0.44 5.71
CA TRP A 116 -0.73 -0.55 6.44
C TRP A 116 -0.64 -1.55 7.59
N LEU A 117 -0.08 -2.74 7.33
CA LEU A 117 0.12 -3.78 8.33
C LEU A 117 1.00 -3.27 9.48
N TRP A 118 2.11 -2.60 9.15
CA TRP A 118 3.01 -2.02 10.15
C TRP A 118 2.31 -0.96 11.02
N ARG A 119 1.45 -0.13 10.40
CA ARG A 119 0.60 0.81 11.15
C ARG A 119 -0.33 0.08 12.12
N GLU A 120 -1.03 -0.96 11.69
CA GLU A 120 -1.94 -1.71 12.55
C GLU A 120 -1.20 -2.38 13.71
N GLU A 121 -0.05 -2.99 13.46
CA GLU A 121 0.79 -3.57 14.50
C GLU A 121 1.23 -2.52 15.53
N THR A 122 1.67 -1.36 15.07
CA THR A 122 2.11 -0.26 15.95
C THR A 122 0.99 0.22 16.88
N LEU A 123 -0.23 0.34 16.35
CA LEU A 123 -1.41 0.70 17.13
C LEU A 123 -1.76 -0.37 18.18
N LEU A 124 -1.65 -1.64 17.82
CA LEU A 124 -1.93 -2.76 18.73
C LEU A 124 -0.92 -2.80 19.89
N PHE A 125 0.38 -2.71 19.60
CA PHE A 125 1.43 -2.73 20.62
C PHE A 125 1.31 -1.55 21.60
N SER A 126 1.06 -0.35 21.08
CA SER A 126 0.93 0.85 21.90
C SER A 126 -0.29 0.80 22.82
N ARG A 127 -1.43 0.29 22.32
CA ARG A 127 -2.64 0.08 23.14
C ARG A 127 -2.43 -0.96 24.23
N HIS A 128 -1.72 -2.05 23.90
CA HIS A 128 -1.42 -3.08 24.88
C HIS A 128 -0.52 -2.55 26.00
N LYS A 129 0.51 -1.77 25.65
CA LYS A 129 1.38 -1.10 26.63
C LYS A 129 0.59 -0.15 27.54
N ALA A 130 -0.33 0.65 26.98
CA ALA A 130 -1.18 1.55 27.76
C ALA A 130 -2.09 0.80 28.76
N ALA A 131 -2.60 -0.38 28.38
CA ALA A 131 -3.43 -1.19 29.25
C ALA A 131 -2.67 -1.84 30.42
N ILE A 132 -1.38 -2.12 30.26
CA ILE A 132 -0.53 -2.69 31.32
C ILE A 132 -0.12 -1.62 32.33
N ILE A 133 0.21 -0.42 31.86
CA ILE A 133 0.67 0.69 32.73
C ILE A 133 -0.47 1.25 33.60
N ASN A 134 -1.71 1.19 33.12
CA ASN A 134 -2.87 1.79 33.79
C ASN A 134 -3.61 0.79 34.71
N LYS A 135 -2.88 -0.14 35.32
CA LYS A 135 -3.39 -1.21 36.19
C LYS A 135 -2.61 -1.22 37.49
#